data_AF-A0A2P2IAH7-F1
#
_entry.id   AF-A0A2P2IAH7-F1
#
_cell.length_a   1.000
_cell.length_b   1.000
_cell.length_c   1.000
_cell.angle_alpha   90.00
_cell.angle_beta   90.00
_cell.angle_gamma   90.00
#
_symmetry.space_group_name_H-M   'P 1'
#
loop_
_entity.id
_entity.type
_entity.pdbx_description
1 polymer ?
#
loop_
_entity_poly.entity_id
_entity_poly.type
_entity_poly.pdbx_seq_one_letter_code
_entity_poly.pdbx_strand_id
1 'polypeptide(L)'
;IEELGQVEYIFSDKTGTLTRNVMAFNKCSINSQSYGEVLDPRTGATIEITEDLKCVDLSANPFSEKGFKFYDTTLTDALKSGDKYCEEFFRLLALCHTVMPETKEGVLEYQAQSPDEGALVSAARNFGMVFFSRTPNSITIKANGVEETYELLCILDFNNVRKRMSVILRRNGKIRLYCKGADSIIYERLKKGQDELSFHTQEHLNKFAGEGLRTLCLAIKDLDEAYFQDWKLRHHEAATAATNRDECLHEIYEEVEMDLTLIGASAIEDKLQDGVPQAIASLALANIKLWVLTGDKQETAINIGYSCQLLTDDLIDVLIVDGHTASDVESQLRGYLEDMRAVNTSTTTGNNTSVSMVTFRY
;
A
#
# COMPACT_ATOMS: atom_id res chain seq x y z
N ILE A 1 40.51 0.73 0.22
CA ILE A 1 40.43 0.72 -1.26
C ILE A 1 40.74 -0.67 -1.79
N GLU A 2 41.87 -1.30 -1.43
CA GLU A 2 42.19 -2.68 -1.85
C GLU A 2 41.15 -3.72 -1.45
N GLU A 3 40.53 -3.57 -0.27
CA GLU A 3 39.45 -4.44 0.22
C GLU A 3 38.21 -4.44 -0.68
N LEU A 4 37.92 -3.35 -1.41
CA LEU A 4 36.78 -3.29 -2.31
C LEU A 4 36.94 -4.21 -3.54
N GLY A 5 38.18 -4.55 -3.90
CA GLY A 5 38.47 -5.47 -5.01
C GLY A 5 38.37 -6.96 -4.63
N GLN A 6 38.10 -7.27 -3.36
CA GLN A 6 38.02 -8.63 -2.83
C GLN A 6 36.61 -8.99 -2.33
N VAL A 7 35.63 -8.13 -2.59
CA VAL A 7 34.25 -8.33 -2.12
C VAL A 7 33.59 -9.46 -2.91
N GLU A 8 33.17 -10.51 -2.21
CA GLU A 8 32.40 -11.62 -2.79
C GLU A 8 30.92 -11.59 -2.38
N TYR A 9 30.58 -10.92 -1.27
CA TYR A 9 29.23 -10.85 -0.72
C TYR A 9 28.87 -9.40 -0.38
N ILE A 10 27.67 -8.99 -0.76
CA ILE A 10 27.06 -7.72 -0.36
C ILE A 10 25.77 -8.05 0.39
N PHE A 11 25.61 -7.47 1.58
CA PHE A 11 24.37 -7.52 2.34
C PHE A 11 23.72 -6.14 2.23
N SER A 12 22.54 -6.08 1.62
CA SER A 12 21.82 -4.83 1.38
C SER A 12 20.52 -4.82 2.19
N ASP A 13 20.21 -3.67 2.77
CA ASP A 13 18.83 -3.38 3.15
C ASP A 13 17.99 -3.17 1.88
N LYS A 14 16.68 -3.37 1.99
CA LYS A 14 15.72 -3.11 0.91
C LYS A 14 15.29 -1.64 0.92
N THR A 15 14.74 -1.16 2.04
CA THR A 15 14.11 0.17 2.12
C THR A 15 15.19 1.24 2.18
N GLY A 16 15.13 2.22 1.28
CA GLY A 16 16.09 3.34 1.26
C GLY A 16 17.48 3.00 0.69
N THR A 17 17.76 1.72 0.38
CA THR A 17 18.97 1.31 -0.35
C THR A 17 18.63 0.80 -1.76
N LEU A 18 17.75 -0.19 -1.89
CA LEU A 18 17.24 -0.62 -3.19
C LEU A 18 16.10 0.28 -3.67
N THR A 19 15.27 0.76 -2.74
CA THR A 19 14.17 1.68 -3.04
C THR A 19 14.53 3.12 -2.70
N ARG A 20 13.85 4.07 -3.36
CA ARG A 20 14.01 5.52 -3.16
C ARG A 20 13.23 6.02 -1.95
N ASN A 21 12.40 5.17 -1.34
CA ASN A 21 11.38 5.58 -0.37
C ASN A 21 10.46 6.68 -0.95
N VAL A 22 10.20 6.59 -2.25
CA VAL A 22 9.29 7.47 -2.99
C VAL A 22 8.09 6.63 -3.37
N MET A 23 7.03 6.78 -2.57
CA MET A 23 5.78 6.07 -2.74
C MET A 23 4.97 6.71 -3.85
N ALA A 24 4.42 5.91 -4.76
CA ALA A 24 3.54 6.36 -5.82
C ALA A 24 2.25 5.54 -5.82
N PHE A 25 1.11 6.19 -5.97
CA PHE A 25 -0.15 5.49 -6.21
C PHE A 25 -0.09 4.75 -7.54
N ASN A 26 -0.40 3.45 -7.54
CA ASN A 26 -0.24 2.59 -8.71
C ASN A 26 -1.60 1.98 -9.14
N LYS A 27 -2.30 1.30 -8.23
CA LYS A 27 -3.59 0.64 -8.53
C LYS A 27 -4.62 0.85 -7.42
N CYS A 28 -5.88 0.58 -7.73
CA CYS A 28 -6.92 0.43 -6.72
C CYS A 28 -7.99 -0.58 -7.13
N SER A 29 -8.67 -1.16 -6.14
CA SER A 29 -9.91 -1.90 -6.30
C SER A 29 -11.03 -1.04 -5.75
N ILE A 30 -12.07 -0.74 -6.52
CA ILE A 30 -13.22 0.06 -6.09
C ILE A 30 -14.48 -0.64 -6.60
N ASN A 31 -15.42 -0.96 -5.70
CA ASN A 31 -16.70 -1.58 -6.05
C ASN A 31 -16.55 -2.80 -7.00
N SER A 32 -15.68 -3.75 -6.62
CA SER A 32 -15.36 -4.97 -7.38
C SER A 32 -14.64 -4.77 -8.72
N GLN A 33 -14.22 -3.54 -9.05
CA GLN A 33 -13.45 -3.25 -10.26
C GLN A 33 -12.00 -2.85 -9.90
N SER A 34 -11.04 -3.46 -10.60
CA SER A 34 -9.63 -3.08 -10.52
C SER A 34 -9.32 -1.96 -11.51
N TYR A 35 -8.54 -0.98 -11.08
CA TYR A 35 -8.06 0.16 -11.85
C TYR A 35 -6.55 0.31 -11.73
N GLY A 36 -5.94 0.92 -12.74
CA GLY A 36 -4.49 1.12 -12.85
C GLY A 36 -3.80 0.12 -13.79
N GLU A 37 -4.57 -0.75 -14.44
CA GLU A 37 -4.07 -1.60 -15.52
C GLU A 37 -4.50 -1.06 -16.88
N VAL A 38 -3.58 -1.06 -17.83
CA VAL A 38 -3.89 -0.73 -19.21
C VAL A 38 -4.11 -2.03 -19.95
N LEU A 39 -5.31 -2.22 -20.50
CA LEU A 39 -5.68 -3.45 -21.22
C LEU A 39 -5.68 -3.20 -22.73
N ASP A 40 -5.17 -4.18 -23.49
CA ASP A 40 -5.30 -4.19 -24.95
C ASP A 40 -6.78 -4.39 -25.32
N PRO A 41 -7.40 -3.46 -26.07
CA PRO A 41 -8.83 -3.55 -26.40
C PRO A 41 -9.22 -4.77 -27.25
N ARG A 42 -8.26 -5.41 -27.92
CA ARG A 42 -8.49 -6.54 -28.83
C ARG A 42 -8.27 -7.88 -28.12
N THR A 43 -7.26 -7.98 -27.27
CA THR A 43 -6.87 -9.24 -26.63
C THR A 43 -7.31 -9.31 -25.16
N GLY A 44 -7.56 -8.18 -24.51
CA GLY A 44 -7.82 -8.09 -23.08
C GLY A 44 -6.58 -8.31 -22.21
N ALA A 45 -5.39 -8.45 -22.81
CA ALA A 45 -4.14 -8.64 -22.08
C ALA A 45 -3.65 -7.32 -21.48
N THR A 46 -2.98 -7.39 -20.33
CA THR A 46 -2.33 -6.22 -19.72
C THR A 46 -1.15 -5.76 -20.57
N ILE A 47 -1.11 -4.45 -20.84
CA ILE A 47 -0.04 -3.77 -21.56
C ILE A 47 0.98 -3.28 -20.53
N GLU A 48 2.26 -3.57 -20.78
CA GLU A 48 3.35 -3.04 -19.98
C GLU A 48 3.47 -1.53 -20.17
N ILE A 49 3.54 -0.80 -19.06
CA ILE A 49 3.65 0.67 -19.07
C ILE A 49 5.08 1.04 -19.43
N THR A 50 5.27 1.51 -20.66
CA THR A 50 6.55 2.03 -21.16
C THR A 50 6.56 3.56 -21.16
N GLU A 51 7.74 4.17 -21.32
CA GLU A 51 7.89 5.63 -21.37
C GLU A 51 7.10 6.29 -22.52
N ASP A 52 6.86 5.54 -23.59
CA ASP A 52 6.11 5.99 -24.77
C ASP A 52 4.59 5.96 -24.56
N LEU A 53 4.10 5.27 -23.54
CA LEU A 53 2.68 5.17 -23.27
C LEU A 53 2.16 6.53 -22.79
N LYS A 54 1.11 7.03 -23.44
CA LYS A 54 0.54 8.33 -23.10
C LYS A 54 -0.20 8.24 -21.76
N CYS A 55 0.21 9.07 -20.80
CA CYS A 55 -0.49 9.21 -19.53
C CYS A 55 -1.84 9.92 -19.69
N VAL A 56 -2.74 9.71 -18.74
CA VAL A 56 -4.04 10.37 -18.69
C VAL A 56 -3.87 11.88 -18.51
N ASP A 57 -4.69 12.65 -19.21
CA ASP A 57 -4.74 14.10 -19.07
C ASP A 57 -5.58 14.51 -17.85
N LEU A 58 -4.89 15.03 -16.84
CA LEU A 58 -5.47 15.54 -15.59
C LEU A 58 -5.48 17.08 -15.54
N SER A 59 -5.16 17.76 -16.64
CA SER A 59 -5.03 19.23 -16.68
C SER A 59 -6.33 19.99 -16.37
N ALA A 60 -7.49 19.34 -16.47
CA ALA A 60 -8.78 19.88 -16.03
C ALA A 60 -8.81 20.20 -14.53
N ASN A 61 -7.99 19.51 -13.74
CA ASN A 61 -7.77 19.82 -12.33
C ASN A 61 -6.60 20.82 -12.20
N PRO A 62 -6.85 22.08 -11.81
CA PRO A 62 -5.80 23.10 -11.67
C PRO A 62 -4.80 22.78 -10.55
N PHE A 63 -5.14 21.85 -9.66
CA PHE A 63 -4.24 21.39 -8.61
C PHE A 63 -3.46 20.13 -9.02
N SER A 64 -3.63 19.58 -10.23
CA SER A 64 -2.88 18.39 -10.65
C SER A 64 -1.36 18.58 -10.54
N GLU A 65 -0.67 17.53 -10.12
CA GLU A 65 0.78 17.52 -9.97
C GLU A 65 1.42 17.08 -11.28
N LYS A 66 2.34 17.89 -11.83
CA LYS A 66 2.99 17.62 -13.12
C LYS A 66 3.75 16.29 -13.16
N GLY A 67 4.21 15.81 -12.00
CA GLY A 67 4.94 14.55 -11.86
C GLY A 67 4.03 13.32 -11.65
N PHE A 68 2.73 13.52 -11.44
CA PHE A 68 1.80 12.42 -11.24
C PHE A 68 1.48 11.77 -12.60
N LYS A 69 1.82 10.50 -12.74
CA LYS A 69 1.57 9.72 -13.96
C LYS A 69 0.60 8.60 -13.63
N PHE A 70 -0.46 8.50 -14.41
CA PHE A 70 -1.43 7.42 -14.39
C PHE A 70 -1.85 7.13 -15.83
N TYR A 71 -2.16 5.88 -16.15
CA TYR A 71 -2.30 5.44 -17.56
C TYR A 71 -3.66 4.81 -17.85
N ASP A 72 -4.34 4.29 -16.84
CA ASP A 72 -5.68 3.73 -16.99
C ASP A 72 -6.73 4.85 -17.16
N THR A 73 -7.30 4.93 -18.35
CA THR A 73 -8.35 5.92 -18.66
C THR A 73 -9.68 5.58 -18.02
N THR A 74 -9.96 4.30 -17.75
CA THR A 74 -11.27 3.84 -17.28
C THR A 74 -11.62 4.41 -15.90
N LEU A 75 -10.64 4.57 -15.02
CA LEU A 75 -10.81 5.25 -13.73
C LEU A 75 -11.21 6.71 -13.92
N THR A 76 -10.54 7.41 -14.82
CA THR A 76 -10.85 8.83 -15.06
C THR A 76 -12.18 9.02 -15.76
N ASP A 77 -12.60 8.08 -16.59
CA ASP A 77 -13.91 8.08 -17.22
C ASP A 77 -15.01 7.81 -16.19
N ALA A 78 -14.80 6.87 -15.27
CA ALA A 78 -15.70 6.61 -14.14
C ALA A 78 -15.89 7.87 -13.28
N LEU A 79 -14.80 8.54 -12.90
CA LEU A 79 -14.86 9.80 -12.14
C LEU A 79 -15.56 10.93 -12.91
N LYS A 80 -15.25 11.12 -14.21
CA LYS A 80 -15.93 12.11 -15.05
C LYS A 80 -17.42 11.84 -15.21
N SER A 81 -17.83 10.58 -15.16
CA SER A 81 -19.23 10.17 -15.21
C SER A 81 -19.97 10.35 -13.88
N GLY A 82 -19.27 10.73 -12.81
CA GLY A 82 -19.84 10.90 -11.47
C GLY A 82 -20.09 9.58 -10.75
N ASP A 83 -19.23 8.57 -10.96
CA ASP A 83 -19.32 7.30 -10.24
C ASP A 83 -19.13 7.52 -8.72
N LYS A 84 -20.19 7.26 -7.97
CA LYS A 84 -20.24 7.56 -6.53
C LYS A 84 -19.27 6.71 -5.71
N TYR A 85 -18.94 5.51 -6.16
CA TYR A 85 -18.01 4.63 -5.43
C TYR A 85 -16.57 5.14 -5.59
N CYS A 86 -16.20 5.54 -6.81
CA CYS A 86 -14.90 6.16 -7.09
C CYS A 86 -14.76 7.50 -6.36
N GLU A 87 -15.81 8.33 -6.36
CA GLU A 87 -15.81 9.59 -5.62
C GLU A 87 -15.63 9.36 -4.11
N GLU A 88 -16.38 8.43 -3.51
CA GLU A 88 -16.27 8.12 -2.08
C GLU A 88 -14.90 7.53 -1.71
N PHE A 89 -14.31 6.71 -2.59
CA PHE A 89 -12.97 6.15 -2.40
C PHE A 89 -11.90 7.24 -2.32
N PHE A 90 -11.82 8.14 -3.30
CA PHE A 90 -10.83 9.23 -3.27
C PHE A 90 -11.15 10.28 -2.21
N ARG A 91 -12.43 10.47 -1.89
CA ARG A 91 -12.86 11.29 -0.76
C ARG A 91 -12.34 10.74 0.57
N LEU A 92 -12.40 9.42 0.78
CA LEU A 92 -11.79 8.79 1.96
C LEU A 92 -10.29 9.09 2.02
N LEU A 93 -9.57 8.90 0.91
CA LEU A 93 -8.14 9.18 0.83
C LEU A 93 -7.78 10.65 1.11
N ALA A 94 -8.65 11.60 0.74
CA ALA A 94 -8.50 13.02 1.01
C ALA A 94 -8.92 13.47 2.43
N LEU A 95 -9.52 12.59 3.23
CA LEU A 95 -10.07 12.91 4.55
C LEU A 95 -9.37 12.15 5.68
N CYS A 96 -9.12 10.86 5.49
CA CYS A 96 -8.58 9.96 6.50
C CYS A 96 -7.05 9.92 6.45
N HIS A 97 -6.38 10.93 7.02
CA HIS A 97 -4.91 11.03 7.12
C HIS A 97 -4.48 12.09 8.13
N THR A 98 -3.17 12.22 8.41
CA THR A 98 -2.60 13.34 9.20
C THR A 98 -1.75 14.33 8.38
N VAL A 99 -1.68 14.16 7.06
CA VAL A 99 -1.02 15.10 6.13
C VAL A 99 -1.48 16.55 6.35
N MET A 100 -0.53 17.48 6.27
CA MET A 100 -0.76 18.92 6.38
C MET A 100 -0.57 19.61 5.02
N PRO A 101 -1.50 20.48 4.58
CA PRO A 101 -1.37 21.20 3.33
C PRO A 101 -0.64 22.53 3.56
N GLU A 102 0.26 22.89 2.66
CA GLU A 102 1.01 24.15 2.70
C GLU A 102 0.97 24.80 1.32
N THR A 103 0.70 26.10 1.23
CA THR A 103 0.76 26.83 -0.05
C THR A 103 2.06 27.63 -0.10
N LYS A 104 3.00 27.21 -0.96
CA LYS A 104 4.25 27.93 -1.22
C LYS A 104 4.24 28.51 -2.62
N GLU A 105 4.45 29.81 -2.74
CA GLU A 105 4.50 30.51 -4.04
C GLU A 105 3.25 30.25 -4.93
N GLY A 106 2.09 30.03 -4.30
CA GLY A 106 0.84 29.72 -5.00
C GLY A 106 0.66 28.24 -5.40
N VAL A 107 1.62 27.38 -5.07
CA VAL A 107 1.56 25.93 -5.29
C VAL A 107 1.18 25.24 -3.99
N LEU A 108 0.16 24.38 -4.07
CA LEU A 108 -0.23 23.50 -2.96
C LEU A 108 0.78 22.35 -2.84
N GLU A 109 1.34 22.17 -1.65
CA GLU A 109 2.25 21.09 -1.27
C GLU A 109 1.68 20.32 -0.07
N TYR A 110 2.06 19.05 0.06
CA TYR A 110 1.63 18.17 1.15
C TYR A 110 2.81 17.73 2.00
N GLN A 111 2.74 18.01 3.29
CA GLN A 111 3.69 17.59 4.32
C GLN A 111 3.11 16.35 5.01
N ALA A 112 3.68 15.18 4.75
CA ALA A 112 3.24 13.91 5.32
C ALA A 112 4.30 13.33 6.25
N GLN A 113 3.89 12.75 7.38
CA GLN A 113 4.80 12.01 8.27
C GLN A 113 5.15 10.64 7.69
N SER A 114 4.22 10.04 6.93
CA SER A 114 4.40 8.78 6.22
C SER A 114 4.36 9.05 4.71
N PRO A 115 5.34 8.55 3.92
CA PRO A 115 5.32 8.70 2.47
C PRO A 115 4.13 7.98 1.83
N ASP A 116 3.68 6.86 2.43
CA ASP A 116 2.49 6.11 2.01
C ASP A 116 1.24 7.00 2.09
N GLU A 117 1.05 7.74 3.19
CA GLU A 117 -0.05 8.69 3.30
C GLU A 117 0.07 9.84 2.30
N GLY A 118 1.28 10.36 2.10
CA GLY A 118 1.54 11.41 1.11
C GLY A 118 1.13 10.98 -0.30
N ALA A 119 1.49 9.77 -0.71
CA ALA A 119 1.14 9.20 -2.01
C ALA A 119 -0.38 9.04 -2.19
N LEU A 120 -1.08 8.60 -1.15
CA LEU A 120 -2.54 8.44 -1.18
C LEU A 120 -3.29 9.77 -1.28
N VAL A 121 -2.87 10.79 -0.51
CA VAL A 121 -3.48 12.13 -0.55
C VAL A 121 -3.13 12.82 -1.88
N SER A 122 -1.91 12.62 -2.39
CA SER A 122 -1.51 13.03 -3.75
C SER A 122 -2.42 12.39 -4.80
N ALA A 123 -2.69 11.09 -4.74
CA ALA A 123 -3.61 10.43 -5.66
C ALA A 123 -5.00 11.07 -5.61
N ALA A 124 -5.56 11.22 -4.40
CA ALA A 124 -6.86 11.85 -4.21
C ALA A 124 -6.92 13.26 -4.84
N ARG A 125 -5.90 14.07 -4.60
CA ARG A 125 -5.75 15.40 -5.21
C ARG A 125 -5.77 15.32 -6.72
N ASN A 126 -4.97 14.46 -7.33
CA ASN A 126 -4.85 14.35 -8.78
C ASN A 126 -6.16 13.89 -9.44
N PHE A 127 -6.90 13.01 -8.77
CA PHE A 127 -8.22 12.53 -9.19
C PHE A 127 -9.40 13.44 -8.78
N GLY A 128 -9.13 14.68 -8.37
CA GLY A 128 -10.16 15.71 -8.18
C GLY A 128 -10.69 15.85 -6.76
N MET A 129 -10.20 15.06 -5.79
CA MET A 129 -10.49 15.21 -4.35
C MET A 129 -9.33 15.93 -3.66
N VAL A 130 -9.27 17.24 -3.83
CA VAL A 130 -8.12 18.03 -3.37
C VAL A 130 -8.24 18.34 -1.89
N PHE A 131 -7.37 17.76 -1.05
CA PHE A 131 -7.25 18.20 0.34
C PHE A 131 -6.68 19.62 0.38
N PHE A 132 -7.45 20.59 0.89
CA PHE A 132 -7.16 22.01 0.72
C PHE A 132 -6.69 22.67 2.01
N SER A 133 -7.35 22.42 3.14
CA SER A 133 -6.96 22.97 4.43
C SER A 133 -7.39 22.10 5.60
N ARG A 134 -6.69 22.25 6.73
CA ARG A 134 -7.03 21.62 8.00
C ARG A 134 -6.88 22.63 9.14
N THR A 135 -7.86 22.62 10.03
CA THR A 135 -7.79 23.28 11.35
C THR A 135 -7.89 22.19 12.43
N PRO A 136 -7.71 22.52 13.73
CA PRO A 136 -7.91 21.55 14.80
C PRO A 136 -9.31 20.90 14.80
N ASN A 137 -10.33 21.59 14.26
CA ASN A 137 -11.73 21.17 14.33
C ASN A 137 -12.37 20.95 12.95
N SER A 138 -11.61 21.08 11.85
CA SER A 138 -12.19 20.91 10.51
C SER A 138 -11.17 20.49 9.45
N ILE A 139 -11.68 19.80 8.44
CA ILE A 139 -10.96 19.43 7.21
C ILE A 139 -11.75 20.01 6.04
N THR A 140 -11.08 20.72 5.14
CA THR A 140 -11.70 21.25 3.92
C THR A 140 -11.05 20.62 2.71
N ILE A 141 -11.88 20.09 1.82
CA ILE A 141 -11.45 19.55 0.52
C ILE A 141 -12.14 20.33 -0.60
N LYS A 142 -11.55 20.34 -1.80
CA LYS A 142 -12.20 20.75 -3.03
C LYS A 142 -12.50 19.49 -3.85
N ALA A 143 -13.73 19.01 -3.77
CA ALA A 143 -14.22 17.87 -4.52
C ALA A 143 -14.70 18.35 -5.89
N ASN A 144 -13.95 18.02 -6.94
CA ASN A 144 -14.24 18.43 -8.32
C ASN A 144 -14.49 19.94 -8.48
N GLY A 145 -13.71 20.75 -7.75
CA GLY A 145 -13.81 22.20 -7.74
C GLY A 145 -14.82 22.79 -6.75
N VAL A 146 -15.68 21.98 -6.14
CA VAL A 146 -16.63 22.40 -5.10
C VAL A 146 -15.98 22.28 -3.73
N GLU A 147 -16.02 23.35 -2.95
CA GLU A 147 -15.48 23.35 -1.59
C GLU A 147 -16.42 22.64 -0.62
N GLU A 148 -15.83 21.75 0.18
CA GLU A 148 -16.55 20.92 1.13
C GLU A 148 -15.81 20.90 2.47
N THR A 149 -16.45 21.47 3.50
CA THR A 149 -15.92 21.51 4.86
C THR A 149 -16.57 20.43 5.72
N TYR A 150 -15.73 19.68 6.41
CA TYR A 150 -16.07 18.63 7.35
C TYR A 150 -15.67 19.08 8.75
N GLU A 151 -16.57 18.97 9.72
CA GLU A 151 -16.23 19.09 11.13
C GLU A 151 -15.45 17.84 11.55
N LEU A 152 -14.26 18.05 12.11
CA LEU A 152 -13.42 16.97 12.62
C LEU A 152 -13.84 16.64 14.05
N LEU A 153 -14.41 15.45 14.24
CA LEU A 153 -14.94 15.04 15.54
C LEU A 153 -13.92 14.21 16.33
N CYS A 154 -13.20 13.31 15.67
CA CYS A 154 -12.20 12.47 16.29
C CYS A 154 -11.19 11.93 15.26
N ILE A 155 -9.94 11.76 15.66
CA ILE A 155 -8.92 11.00 14.93
C ILE A 155 -8.52 9.81 15.79
N LEU A 156 -8.57 8.61 15.21
CA LEU A 156 -8.12 7.37 15.81
C LEU A 156 -6.79 7.01 15.14
N ASP A 157 -5.69 7.48 15.71
CA ASP A 157 -4.36 7.41 15.10
C ASP A 157 -3.91 5.99 14.78
N PHE A 158 -3.09 5.90 13.73
CA PHE A 158 -2.36 4.68 13.41
C PHE A 158 -1.41 4.31 14.55
N ASN A 159 -1.35 3.01 14.86
CA ASN A 159 -0.25 2.44 15.63
C ASN A 159 0.03 1.01 15.16
N ASN A 160 1.21 0.50 15.53
CA ASN A 160 1.69 -0.82 15.09
C ASN A 160 0.87 -2.00 15.63
N VAL A 161 0.07 -1.78 16.69
CA VAL A 161 -0.81 -2.80 17.27
C VAL A 161 -2.11 -2.90 16.47
N ARG A 162 -2.75 -1.76 16.21
CA ARG A 162 -4.04 -1.67 15.50
C ARG A 162 -3.90 -1.81 13.99
N LYS A 163 -2.76 -1.39 13.41
CA LYS A 163 -2.44 -1.41 11.96
C LYS A 163 -3.53 -0.80 11.06
N ARG A 164 -4.23 0.22 11.57
CA ARG A 164 -5.26 0.99 10.87
C ARG A 164 -5.37 2.39 11.47
N MET A 165 -5.95 3.30 10.70
CA MET A 165 -6.29 4.66 11.11
C MET A 165 -7.75 4.93 10.75
N SER A 166 -8.45 5.69 11.61
CA SER A 166 -9.78 6.18 11.30
C SER A 166 -9.94 7.67 11.62
N VAL A 167 -10.87 8.32 10.93
CA VAL A 167 -11.34 9.68 11.26
C VAL A 167 -12.85 9.69 11.31
N ILE A 168 -13.41 10.39 12.29
CA ILE A 168 -14.85 10.61 12.42
C ILE A 168 -15.14 12.06 12.07
N LEU A 169 -16.01 12.26 11.07
CA LEU A 169 -16.30 13.56 10.50
C LEU A 169 -17.82 13.81 10.47
N ARG A 170 -18.22 15.07 10.67
CA ARG A 170 -19.60 15.52 10.44
C ARG A 170 -19.68 16.45 9.26
N ARG A 171 -20.66 16.23 8.37
CA ARG A 171 -21.01 17.14 7.28
C ARG A 171 -22.50 17.05 6.98
N ASN A 172 -23.15 18.20 6.79
CA ASN A 172 -24.58 18.29 6.47
C ASN A 172 -25.48 17.48 7.45
N GLY A 173 -25.13 17.49 8.74
CA GLY A 173 -25.86 16.76 9.78
C GLY A 173 -25.65 15.24 9.81
N LYS A 174 -24.77 14.69 8.96
CA LYS A 174 -24.42 13.26 8.96
C LYS A 174 -23.03 13.06 9.57
N ILE A 175 -22.90 12.07 10.44
CA ILE A 175 -21.63 11.63 11.00
C ILE A 175 -21.18 10.36 10.27
N ARG A 176 -19.94 10.35 9.79
CA ARG A 176 -19.33 9.20 9.13
C ARG A 176 -17.94 8.94 9.69
N LEU A 177 -17.67 7.68 9.98
CA LEU A 177 -16.34 7.14 10.23
C LEU A 177 -15.74 6.69 8.89
N TYR A 178 -14.52 7.13 8.63
CA TYR A 178 -13.67 6.70 7.53
C TYR A 178 -12.50 5.92 8.10
N CYS A 179 -12.22 4.73 7.58
CA CYS A 179 -11.16 3.85 8.06
C CYS A 179 -10.29 3.37 6.91
N LYS A 180 -8.97 3.35 7.12
CA LYS A 180 -8.01 2.71 6.23
C LYS A 180 -7.01 1.88 7.03
N GLY A 181 -6.67 0.69 6.55
CA GLY A 181 -5.79 -0.21 7.30
C GLY A 181 -5.39 -1.47 6.54
N ALA A 182 -4.62 -2.32 7.21
CA ALA A 182 -4.23 -3.62 6.68
C ALA A 182 -5.46 -4.47 6.35
N ASP A 183 -5.36 -5.25 5.28
CA ASP A 183 -6.37 -6.19 4.79
C ASP A 183 -6.90 -7.12 5.89
N SER A 184 -6.01 -7.84 6.57
CA SER A 184 -6.40 -8.77 7.64
C SER A 184 -7.17 -8.09 8.78
N ILE A 185 -6.87 -6.83 9.08
CA ILE A 185 -7.50 -6.08 10.16
C ILE A 185 -8.87 -5.53 9.74
N ILE A 186 -8.98 -5.00 8.52
CA ILE A 186 -10.24 -4.42 8.05
C ILE A 186 -11.27 -5.52 7.81
N TYR A 187 -10.87 -6.67 7.25
CA TYR A 187 -11.80 -7.77 6.94
C TYR A 187 -12.50 -8.34 8.19
N GLU A 188 -11.79 -8.43 9.33
CA GLU A 188 -12.37 -8.87 10.62
C GLU A 188 -13.46 -7.92 11.16
N ARG A 189 -13.49 -6.68 10.66
CA ARG A 189 -14.37 -5.59 11.14
C ARG A 189 -15.49 -5.25 10.16
N LEU A 190 -15.60 -5.96 9.04
CA LEU A 190 -16.65 -5.72 8.05
C LEU A 190 -18.00 -6.22 8.55
N LYS A 191 -19.07 -5.47 8.27
CA LYS A 191 -20.44 -5.97 8.43
C LYS A 191 -20.69 -7.12 7.45
N LYS A 192 -21.54 -8.05 7.86
CA LYS A 192 -22.00 -9.19 7.03
C LYS A 192 -22.80 -8.72 5.79
N GLY A 193 -22.85 -9.54 4.75
CA GLY A 193 -23.66 -9.31 3.55
C GLY A 193 -22.97 -8.48 2.46
N GLN A 194 -21.63 -8.46 2.45
CA GLN A 194 -20.80 -7.81 1.43
C GLN A 194 -19.91 -8.84 0.71
N ASP A 195 -20.30 -10.10 0.72
CA ASP A 195 -19.42 -11.23 0.42
C ASP A 195 -18.84 -11.17 -1.00
N GLU A 196 -19.65 -10.75 -1.99
CA GLU A 196 -19.20 -10.57 -3.38
C GLU A 196 -18.13 -9.48 -3.51
N LEU A 197 -18.36 -8.29 -2.94
CA LEU A 197 -17.40 -7.18 -2.96
C LEU A 197 -16.11 -7.53 -2.21
N SER A 198 -16.24 -8.15 -1.05
CA SER A 198 -15.11 -8.61 -0.24
C SER A 198 -14.29 -9.67 -0.97
N PHE A 199 -14.94 -10.60 -1.68
CA PHE A 199 -14.27 -11.62 -2.48
C PHE A 199 -13.45 -11.01 -3.62
N HIS A 200 -14.08 -10.19 -4.48
CA HIS A 200 -13.38 -9.56 -5.60
C HIS A 200 -12.25 -8.62 -5.14
N THR A 201 -12.48 -7.86 -4.06
CA THR A 201 -11.44 -7.00 -3.50
C THR A 201 -10.27 -7.82 -2.95
N GLN A 202 -10.52 -8.99 -2.35
CA GLN A 202 -9.46 -9.87 -1.86
C GLN A 202 -8.61 -10.44 -3.00
N GLU A 203 -9.25 -10.84 -4.10
CA GLU A 203 -8.53 -11.30 -5.30
C GLU A 203 -7.62 -10.20 -5.86
N HIS A 204 -8.11 -8.95 -5.92
CA HIS A 204 -7.30 -7.82 -6.34
C HIS A 204 -6.15 -7.52 -5.36
N LEU A 205 -6.40 -7.58 -4.05
CA LEU A 205 -5.36 -7.42 -3.02
C LEU A 205 -4.24 -8.45 -3.18
N ASN A 206 -4.60 -9.72 -3.40
CA ASN A 206 -3.65 -10.80 -3.63
C ASN A 206 -2.82 -10.54 -4.88
N LYS A 207 -3.46 -10.09 -5.97
CA LYS A 207 -2.77 -9.71 -7.21
C LYS A 207 -1.80 -8.54 -6.98
N PHE A 208 -2.25 -7.46 -6.35
CA PHE A 208 -1.42 -6.28 -6.09
C PHE A 208 -0.24 -6.61 -5.17
N ALA A 209 -0.46 -7.39 -4.12
CA ALA A 209 0.60 -7.86 -3.23
C ALA A 209 1.59 -8.76 -4.00
N GLY A 210 1.09 -9.61 -4.90
CA GLY A 210 1.86 -10.43 -5.83
C GLY A 210 2.65 -9.64 -6.87
N GLU A 211 2.38 -8.36 -7.06
CA GLU A 211 3.17 -7.42 -7.87
C GLU A 211 4.13 -6.56 -7.01
N GLY A 212 4.16 -6.77 -5.69
CA GLY A 212 5.04 -6.04 -4.77
C GLY A 212 4.48 -4.71 -4.30
N LEU A 213 3.23 -4.41 -4.64
CA LEU A 213 2.57 -3.20 -4.20
C LEU A 213 2.17 -3.30 -2.72
N ARG A 214 2.31 -2.19 -2.00
CA ARG A 214 1.79 -2.07 -0.63
C ARG A 214 0.31 -1.79 -0.70
N THR A 215 -0.48 -2.67 -0.09
CA THR A 215 -1.94 -2.59 -0.14
C THR A 215 -2.54 -2.05 1.16
N LEU A 216 -3.64 -1.30 1.05
CA LEU A 216 -4.48 -0.88 2.18
C LEU A 216 -5.95 -0.99 1.81
N CYS A 217 -6.76 -1.55 2.70
CA CYS A 217 -8.21 -1.58 2.59
C CYS A 217 -8.83 -0.28 3.09
N LEU A 218 -9.94 0.10 2.46
CA LEU A 218 -10.70 1.32 2.74
C LEU A 218 -12.14 0.96 3.08
N ALA A 219 -12.63 1.45 4.22
CA ALA A 219 -13.99 1.17 4.67
C ALA A 219 -14.62 2.36 5.39
N ILE A 220 -15.95 2.41 5.43
CA ILE A 220 -16.73 3.48 6.07
C ILE A 220 -17.84 2.94 6.95
N LYS A 221 -18.32 3.78 7.87
CA LYS A 221 -19.52 3.52 8.66
C LYS A 221 -20.25 4.82 8.95
N ASP A 222 -21.52 4.88 8.60
CA ASP A 222 -22.39 5.96 9.06
C ASP A 222 -22.73 5.75 10.53
N LEU A 223 -22.61 6.81 11.33
CA LEU A 223 -22.89 6.78 12.76
C LEU A 223 -24.15 7.58 13.05
N ASP A 224 -25.01 7.01 13.90
CA ASP A 224 -26.13 7.73 14.48
C ASP A 224 -25.64 8.81 15.46
N GLU A 225 -26.34 9.94 15.51
CA GLU A 225 -25.94 11.07 16.36
C GLU A 225 -26.05 10.71 17.85
N ALA A 226 -27.10 10.01 18.28
CA ALA A 226 -27.25 9.62 19.68
C ALA A 226 -26.19 8.60 20.10
N TYR A 227 -25.91 7.61 19.23
CA TYR A 227 -24.80 6.67 19.45
C TYR A 227 -23.45 7.41 19.55
N PHE A 228 -23.17 8.35 18.65
CA PHE A 228 -21.90 9.06 18.66
C PHE A 228 -21.71 9.93 19.91
N GLN A 229 -22.77 10.58 20.41
CA GLN A 229 -22.67 11.39 21.63
C GLN A 229 -22.37 10.53 22.87
N ASP A 230 -23.00 9.36 22.98
CA ASP A 230 -22.68 8.38 24.02
C ASP A 230 -21.23 7.89 23.91
N TRP A 231 -20.83 7.47 22.71
CA TRP A 231 -19.46 7.01 22.44
C TRP A 231 -18.42 8.09 22.76
N LYS A 232 -18.70 9.35 22.43
CA LYS A 232 -17.81 10.49 22.70
C LYS A 232 -17.60 10.74 24.20
N LEU A 233 -18.63 10.54 25.02
CA LEU A 233 -18.50 10.63 26.47
C LEU A 233 -17.55 9.55 27.00
N ARG A 234 -17.76 8.30 26.59
CA ARG A 234 -16.92 7.16 26.99
C ARG A 234 -15.49 7.27 26.46
N HIS A 235 -15.32 7.81 25.25
CA HIS A 235 -14.00 8.16 24.70
C HIS A 235 -13.27 9.18 25.56
N HIS A 236 -13.96 10.23 26.01
CA HIS A 236 -13.36 11.24 26.88
C HIS A 236 -12.95 10.66 28.24
N GLU A 237 -13.78 9.79 28.82
CA GLU A 237 -13.46 9.06 30.05
C GLU A 237 -12.21 8.17 29.86
N ALA A 238 -12.15 7.39 28.77
CA ALA A 238 -10.99 6.58 28.44
C ALA A 238 -9.72 7.42 28.20
N ALA A 239 -9.84 8.57 27.52
CA ALA A 239 -8.72 9.47 27.23
C ALA A 239 -8.17 10.18 28.49
N THR A 240 -9.01 10.33 29.52
CA THR A 240 -8.65 10.98 30.80
C THR A 240 -8.37 9.99 31.93
N ALA A 241 -8.40 8.68 31.64
CA ALA A 241 -8.12 7.63 32.61
C ALA A 241 -6.71 7.75 33.21
N ALA A 242 -6.62 7.63 34.54
CA ALA A 242 -5.35 7.75 35.27
C ALA A 242 -4.42 6.53 35.10
N THR A 243 -4.99 5.36 34.81
CA THR A 243 -4.28 4.08 34.64
C THR A 243 -4.84 3.35 33.43
N ASN A 244 -3.99 2.58 32.72
CA ASN A 244 -4.36 1.77 31.54
C ASN A 244 -5.08 2.54 30.43
N ARG A 245 -4.80 3.85 30.31
CA ARG A 245 -5.41 4.76 29.33
C ARG A 245 -5.36 4.20 27.90
N ASP A 246 -4.22 3.64 27.49
CA ASP A 246 -4.03 3.14 26.13
C ASP A 246 -4.87 1.87 25.85
N GLU A 247 -5.08 1.01 26.86
CA GLU A 247 -5.97 -0.16 26.77
C GLU A 247 -7.44 0.28 26.71
N CYS A 248 -7.86 1.21 27.56
CA CYS A 248 -9.22 1.74 27.54
C CYS A 248 -9.55 2.43 26.21
N LEU A 249 -8.61 3.22 25.66
CA LEU A 249 -8.77 3.84 24.35
C LEU A 249 -8.85 2.78 23.24
N HIS A 250 -8.05 1.72 23.33
CA HIS A 250 -8.09 0.64 22.36
C HIS A 250 -9.48 -0.03 22.30
N GLU A 251 -10.08 -0.36 23.44
CA GLU A 251 -11.42 -0.96 23.51
C GLU A 251 -12.49 -0.05 22.90
N ILE A 252 -12.46 1.26 23.23
CA ILE A 252 -13.39 2.25 22.69
C ILE A 252 -13.22 2.42 21.17
N TYR A 253 -11.99 2.32 20.67
CA TYR A 253 -11.70 2.38 19.23
C TYR A 253 -12.18 1.13 18.50
N GLU A 254 -11.95 -0.06 19.06
CA GLU A 254 -12.44 -1.31 18.50
C GLU A 254 -13.97 -1.29 18.36
N GLU A 255 -14.69 -0.84 19.38
CA GLU A 255 -16.16 -0.80 19.37
C GLU A 255 -16.72 0.00 18.17
N VAL A 256 -16.25 1.24 17.96
CA VAL A 256 -16.82 2.10 16.91
C VAL A 256 -16.46 1.64 15.51
N GLU A 257 -15.33 0.95 15.37
CA GLU A 257 -14.79 0.44 14.11
C GLU A 257 -15.31 -0.95 13.74
N MET A 258 -16.27 -1.53 14.47
CA MET A 258 -16.99 -2.74 14.02
C MET A 258 -18.07 -2.41 13.00
N ASP A 259 -18.49 -3.41 12.21
CA ASP A 259 -19.55 -3.33 11.21
C ASP A 259 -19.30 -2.32 10.07
N LEU A 260 -18.06 -2.26 9.60
CA LEU A 260 -17.65 -1.38 8.51
C LEU A 260 -18.19 -1.87 7.15
N THR A 261 -18.47 -0.92 6.27
CA THR A 261 -18.81 -1.15 4.86
C THR A 261 -17.54 -0.99 4.03
N LEU A 262 -17.13 -2.04 3.33
CA LEU A 262 -15.95 -2.01 2.47
C LEU A 262 -16.22 -1.09 1.27
N ILE A 263 -15.28 -0.22 0.94
CA ILE A 263 -15.29 0.56 -0.31
C ILE A 263 -14.40 -0.14 -1.34
N GLY A 264 -13.22 -0.58 -0.90
CA GLY A 264 -12.23 -1.17 -1.78
C GLY A 264 -10.84 -1.19 -1.17
N ALA A 265 -9.82 -1.17 -2.03
CA ALA A 265 -8.41 -1.20 -1.64
C ALA A 265 -7.56 -0.26 -2.52
N SER A 266 -6.50 0.29 -1.94
CA SER A 266 -5.46 1.03 -2.64
C SER A 266 -4.19 0.19 -2.72
N ALA A 267 -3.37 0.44 -3.73
CA ALA A 267 -2.07 -0.17 -3.91
C ALA A 267 -1.06 0.90 -4.33
N ILE A 268 0.01 1.03 -3.55
CA ILE A 268 1.10 1.98 -3.80
C ILE A 268 2.40 1.23 -4.06
N GLU A 269 3.25 1.82 -4.89
CA GLU A 269 4.54 1.30 -5.28
C GLU A 269 5.66 2.06 -4.57
N ASP A 270 6.62 1.34 -3.99
CA ASP A 270 7.89 1.91 -3.52
C ASP A 270 8.92 1.81 -4.64
N LYS A 271 9.23 2.94 -5.29
CA LYS A 271 10.07 2.92 -6.49
C LYS A 271 11.50 2.52 -6.19
N LEU A 272 12.10 1.69 -7.04
CA LEU A 272 13.53 1.40 -7.01
C LEU A 272 14.38 2.66 -7.26
N GLN A 273 15.62 2.68 -6.75
CA GLN A 273 16.58 3.72 -7.12
C GLN A 273 17.04 3.56 -8.57
N ASP A 274 17.37 4.69 -9.19
CA ASP A 274 17.80 4.73 -10.58
C ASP A 274 19.11 3.92 -10.71
N GLY A 275 19.16 2.98 -11.65
CA GLY A 275 20.34 2.15 -11.86
C GLY A 275 20.43 0.89 -10.99
N VAL A 276 19.50 0.65 -10.05
CA VAL A 276 19.54 -0.53 -9.17
C VAL A 276 19.54 -1.84 -9.94
N PRO A 277 18.61 -2.10 -10.89
CA PRO A 277 18.65 -3.33 -11.68
C PRO A 277 19.98 -3.52 -12.43
N GLN A 278 20.49 -2.44 -13.04
CA GLN A 278 21.74 -2.47 -13.80
C GLN A 278 22.96 -2.71 -12.91
N ALA A 279 22.97 -2.15 -11.71
CA ALA A 279 24.02 -2.35 -10.72
C ALA A 279 24.01 -3.80 -10.22
N ILE A 280 22.85 -4.36 -9.88
CA ILE A 280 22.71 -5.75 -9.45
C ILE A 280 23.16 -6.70 -10.56
N ALA A 281 22.74 -6.46 -11.80
CA ALA A 281 23.20 -7.23 -12.96
C ALA A 281 24.73 -7.17 -13.12
N SER A 282 25.33 -5.99 -12.93
CA SER A 282 26.79 -5.82 -13.01
C SER A 282 27.54 -6.56 -11.89
N LEU A 283 26.99 -6.53 -10.66
CA LEU A 283 27.53 -7.27 -9.51
C LEU A 283 27.45 -8.78 -9.74
N ALA A 284 26.33 -9.26 -10.28
CA ALA A 284 26.14 -10.66 -10.64
C ALA A 284 27.14 -11.12 -11.72
N LEU A 285 27.38 -10.31 -12.76
CA LEU A 285 28.42 -10.56 -13.78
C LEU A 285 29.83 -10.61 -13.18
N ALA A 286 30.09 -9.83 -12.14
CA ALA A 286 31.34 -9.86 -11.38
C ALA A 286 31.43 -11.02 -10.38
N ASN A 287 30.44 -11.92 -10.35
CA ASN A 287 30.33 -13.05 -9.42
C ASN A 287 30.28 -12.61 -7.94
N ILE A 288 29.72 -11.42 -7.68
CA ILE A 288 29.46 -10.91 -6.33
C ILE A 288 28.03 -11.30 -5.96
N LYS A 289 27.86 -11.96 -4.80
CA LYS A 289 26.58 -12.45 -4.31
C LYS A 289 25.88 -11.37 -3.49
N LEU A 290 24.68 -10.99 -3.89
CA LEU A 290 23.86 -10.01 -3.17
C LEU A 290 22.83 -10.73 -2.28
N TRP A 291 22.78 -10.33 -1.01
CA TRP A 291 21.81 -10.77 -0.03
C TRP A 291 20.97 -9.59 0.41
N VAL A 292 19.65 -9.67 0.26
CA VAL A 292 18.72 -8.63 0.72
C VAL A 292 18.16 -9.05 2.08
N LEU A 293 18.39 -8.22 3.09
CA LEU A 293 17.88 -8.43 4.45
C LEU A 293 16.77 -7.39 4.69
N THR A 294 15.54 -7.84 4.92
CA THR A 294 14.37 -6.95 5.03
C THR A 294 13.41 -7.42 6.12
N GLY A 295 12.73 -6.45 6.76
CA GLY A 295 11.61 -6.69 7.68
C GLY A 295 10.23 -6.62 7.02
N ASP A 296 10.16 -6.42 5.70
CA ASP A 296 8.90 -6.45 4.94
C ASP A 296 8.31 -7.87 4.86
N LYS A 297 7.02 -7.98 4.49
CA LYS A 297 6.37 -9.26 4.22
C LYS A 297 7.11 -10.03 3.11
N GLN A 298 7.05 -11.36 3.16
CA GLN A 298 7.73 -12.25 2.23
C GLN A 298 7.39 -11.93 0.77
N GLU A 299 6.11 -11.71 0.46
CA GLU A 299 5.64 -11.43 -0.90
C GLU A 299 6.24 -10.13 -1.44
N THR A 300 6.29 -9.08 -0.61
CA THR A 300 6.90 -7.81 -0.96
C THR A 300 8.41 -7.96 -1.21
N ALA A 301 9.10 -8.77 -0.40
CA ALA A 301 10.52 -9.02 -0.56
C ALA A 301 10.83 -9.77 -1.87
N ILE A 302 10.03 -10.80 -2.20
CA ILE A 302 10.14 -11.56 -3.45
C ILE A 302 9.92 -10.63 -4.65
N ASN A 303 8.90 -9.78 -4.60
CA ASN A 303 8.58 -8.88 -5.71
C ASN A 303 9.61 -7.79 -5.92
N ILE A 304 10.18 -7.24 -4.85
CA ILE A 304 11.35 -6.36 -4.99
C ILE A 304 12.53 -7.13 -5.58
N GLY A 305 12.72 -8.41 -5.19
CA GLY A 305 13.68 -9.31 -5.79
C GLY A 305 13.53 -9.41 -7.32
N TYR A 306 12.31 -9.65 -7.82
CA TYR A 306 12.04 -9.65 -9.26
C TYR A 306 12.20 -8.28 -9.91
N SER A 307 11.67 -7.22 -9.28
CA SER A 307 11.73 -5.85 -9.80
C SER A 307 13.17 -5.36 -9.97
N CYS A 308 14.07 -5.76 -9.07
CA CYS A 308 15.49 -5.41 -9.12
C CYS A 308 16.33 -6.44 -9.90
N GLN A 309 15.69 -7.44 -10.52
CA GLN A 309 16.33 -8.52 -11.29
C GLN A 309 17.32 -9.38 -10.46
N LEU A 310 17.16 -9.37 -9.13
CA LEU A 310 17.84 -10.32 -8.25
C LEU A 310 17.22 -11.71 -8.37
N LEU A 311 15.90 -11.76 -8.58
CA LEU A 311 15.17 -12.94 -9.01
C LEU A 311 14.82 -12.78 -10.49
N THR A 312 14.99 -13.85 -11.25
CA THR A 312 14.75 -13.91 -12.70
C THR A 312 13.97 -15.19 -12.98
N ASP A 313 13.14 -15.20 -14.02
CA ASP A 313 12.33 -16.37 -14.36
C ASP A 313 13.19 -17.61 -14.75
N ASP A 314 14.46 -17.39 -15.11
CA ASP A 314 15.43 -18.45 -15.40
C ASP A 314 16.05 -19.09 -14.13
N LEU A 315 15.85 -18.50 -12.94
CA LEU A 315 16.35 -19.08 -11.70
C LEU A 315 15.48 -20.28 -11.31
N ILE A 316 16.13 -21.39 -11.00
CA ILE A 316 15.49 -22.59 -10.45
C ILE A 316 14.72 -22.18 -9.19
N ASP A 317 13.45 -22.57 -9.14
CA ASP A 317 12.46 -22.47 -8.06
C ASP A 317 12.91 -21.72 -6.80
N VAL A 318 12.22 -20.61 -6.48
CA VAL A 318 12.42 -19.87 -5.22
C VAL A 318 12.26 -20.82 -4.02
N LEU A 319 13.33 -20.99 -3.25
CA LEU A 319 13.34 -21.86 -2.08
C LEU A 319 12.92 -21.08 -0.84
N ILE A 320 11.81 -21.51 -0.23
CA ILE A 320 11.20 -20.85 0.92
C ILE A 320 11.42 -21.69 2.16
N VAL A 321 12.09 -21.13 3.16
CA VAL A 321 12.30 -21.79 4.46
C VAL A 321 11.45 -21.07 5.51
N ASP A 322 10.30 -21.66 5.86
CA ASP A 322 9.27 -21.08 6.74
C ASP A 322 9.00 -21.92 8.01
N GLY A 323 9.87 -22.88 8.32
CA GLY A 323 9.75 -23.72 9.52
C GLY A 323 9.65 -22.93 10.84
N HIS A 324 8.67 -23.29 11.66
CA HIS A 324 8.42 -22.64 12.96
C HIS A 324 9.23 -23.24 14.11
N THR A 325 9.86 -24.40 13.90
CA THR A 325 10.79 -25.02 14.86
C THR A 325 12.14 -25.29 14.22
N ALA A 326 13.19 -25.42 15.04
CA ALA A 326 14.52 -25.76 14.55
C ALA A 326 14.55 -27.09 13.76
N SER A 327 13.72 -28.05 14.15
CA SER A 327 13.60 -29.35 13.45
C SER A 327 12.94 -29.19 12.08
N ASP A 328 11.91 -28.33 11.97
CA ASP A 328 11.22 -28.10 10.70
C ASP A 328 12.14 -27.41 9.70
N VAL A 329 12.85 -26.36 10.15
CA VAL A 329 13.86 -25.65 9.35
C VAL A 329 14.96 -26.61 8.90
N GLU A 330 15.48 -27.46 9.78
CA GLU A 330 16.50 -28.44 9.42
C GLU A 330 15.98 -29.44 8.37
N SER A 331 14.75 -29.92 8.51
CA SER A 331 14.11 -30.82 7.56
C SER A 331 13.95 -30.18 6.18
N GLN A 332 13.45 -28.94 6.12
CA GLN A 332 13.30 -28.18 4.86
C GLN A 332 14.65 -27.96 4.17
N LEU A 333 15.65 -27.49 4.91
CA LEU A 333 17.00 -27.27 4.36
C LEU A 333 17.64 -28.56 3.83
N ARG A 334 17.43 -29.69 4.51
CA ARG A 334 17.90 -31.00 4.04
C ARG A 334 17.19 -31.44 2.76
N GLY A 335 15.88 -31.27 2.69
CA GLY A 335 15.09 -31.57 1.48
C GLY A 335 15.62 -30.80 0.27
N TYR A 336 15.74 -29.47 0.39
CA TYR A 336 16.28 -28.64 -0.70
C TYR A 336 17.71 -29.01 -1.11
N LEU A 337 18.56 -29.38 -0.15
CA LEU A 337 19.92 -29.83 -0.44
C LEU A 337 19.94 -31.14 -1.23
N GLU A 338 19.02 -32.06 -0.94
CA GLU A 338 18.88 -33.33 -1.66
C GLU A 338 18.36 -33.11 -3.09
N ASP A 339 17.36 -32.25 -3.26
CA ASP A 339 16.81 -31.88 -4.57
C ASP A 339 17.89 -31.24 -5.47
N MET A 340 18.67 -30.28 -4.94
CA MET A 340 19.78 -29.68 -5.68
C MET A 340 20.85 -30.70 -6.11
N ARG A 341 21.13 -31.69 -5.26
CA ARG A 341 22.10 -32.74 -5.58
C ARG A 341 21.59 -33.64 -6.70
N ALA A 342 20.29 -33.96 -6.70
CA ALA A 342 19.66 -34.76 -7.75
C ALA A 342 19.66 -34.05 -9.12
N VAL A 343 19.42 -32.73 -9.15
CA VAL A 343 19.47 -31.91 -10.37
C VAL A 343 20.91 -31.82 -10.91
N ASN A 344 21.91 -31.61 -10.05
CA ASN A 344 23.31 -31.54 -10.47
C ASN A 344 23.86 -32.89 -11.01
N THR A 345 23.32 -34.03 -10.60
CA THR A 345 23.70 -35.34 -11.18
C THR A 345 23.09 -35.62 -12.56
N SER A 346 22.10 -34.85 -13.00
CA SER A 346 21.46 -35.02 -14.32
C SER A 346 21.94 -34.02 -15.38
N THR A 347 22.66 -32.95 -14.98
CA THR A 347 23.17 -31.89 -15.87
C THR A 347 24.70 -31.84 -15.93
N THR A 348 25.33 -32.86 -16.52
CA THR A 348 26.79 -32.90 -16.73
C THR A 348 27.28 -32.05 -17.92
N THR A 349 26.59 -30.98 -18.30
CA THR A 349 27.08 -29.99 -19.26
C THR A 349 26.56 -28.60 -18.96
N GLY A 350 27.34 -27.86 -18.16
CA GLY A 350 27.50 -26.39 -18.23
C GLY A 350 26.26 -25.52 -18.05
N ASN A 351 25.96 -25.14 -16.80
CA ASN A 351 25.80 -23.73 -16.40
C ASN A 351 25.80 -23.63 -14.87
N ASN A 352 26.45 -22.58 -14.33
CA ASN A 352 26.57 -22.33 -12.90
C ASN A 352 25.18 -22.13 -12.25
N THR A 353 24.85 -22.98 -11.29
CA THR A 353 23.66 -22.86 -10.44
C THR A 353 23.93 -21.87 -9.31
N SER A 354 23.51 -20.61 -9.48
CA SER A 354 23.45 -19.64 -8.38
C SER A 354 22.19 -19.90 -7.54
N VAL A 355 22.39 -20.24 -6.26
CA VAL A 355 21.30 -20.46 -5.30
C VAL A 355 21.02 -19.16 -4.55
N SER A 356 19.78 -18.67 -4.68
CA SER A 356 19.24 -17.62 -3.82
C SER A 356 18.49 -18.29 -2.66
N MET A 357 19.02 -18.18 -1.44
CA MET A 357 18.41 -18.77 -0.25
C MET A 357 17.78 -17.68 0.60
N VAL A 358 16.49 -17.79 0.88
CA VAL A 358 15.76 -16.87 1.75
C VAL A 358 15.49 -17.57 3.08
N THR A 359 16.02 -17.03 4.18
CA THR A 359 15.79 -17.55 5.53
C THR A 359 15.20 -16.46 6.42
N PHE A 360 14.12 -16.75 7.14
CA PHE A 360 13.49 -15.80 8.06
C PHE A 360 13.59 -16.28 9.51
N ARG A 361 13.69 -15.33 10.45
CA ARG A 361 13.46 -15.54 11.89
C ARG A 361 12.41 -14.54 12.37
N TYR A 362 11.49 -15.03 13.20
CA TYR A 362 10.50 -14.23 13.93
C TYR A 362 11.14 -13.33 14.98
#